data_AF-A0A7S1P7N7-F1
#
_entry.id   AF-A0A7S1P7N7-F1
#
_cell.length_a   1.000
_cell.length_b   1.000
_cell.length_c   1.000
_cell.angle_alpha   90.00
_cell.angle_beta   90.00
_cell.angle_gamma   90.00
#
_symmetry.space_group_name_H-M   'P 1'
#
loop_
_entity.id
_entity.type
_entity.pdbx_description
1 polymer ?
#
loop_
_entity_poly.entity_id
_entity_poly.type
_entity_poly.pdbx_seq_one_letter_code
_entity_poly.pdbx_strand_id
1 'polypeptide(L)'
;MRRGPTNPSQMKLVAKMKEGDAFGEMALQTDGKRKATIHADTDCQFATLERDDYKSVLSEFMTRQHQRKVAFLALVPLFAEWSPTSLDRLANAIYTRECKRGDIIYSQGDHPSEIFLVKEGDFQMRKSVSRKRPLDRQLESMRRVEMKTP
;
A
#
# COMPACT_ATOMS: atom_id res chain seq x y z
N MET A 1 14.66 23.24 -16.05
CA MET A 1 13.82 22.04 -16.28
C MET A 1 14.08 21.50 -17.69
N ARG A 2 14.48 20.23 -17.86
CA ARG A 2 14.54 19.61 -19.20
C ARG A 2 13.16 19.05 -19.54
N ARG A 3 12.69 19.27 -20.78
CA ARG A 3 11.41 18.77 -21.26
C ARG A 3 11.48 17.24 -21.35
N GLY A 4 10.51 16.57 -20.72
CA GLY A 4 10.27 15.14 -20.88
C GLY A 4 9.79 14.81 -22.31
N PRO A 5 9.59 13.51 -22.63
CA PRO A 5 9.08 13.11 -23.93
C PRO A 5 7.78 13.86 -24.27
N THR A 6 7.71 14.36 -25.50
CA THR A 6 6.70 15.30 -26.01
C THR A 6 5.35 14.66 -26.33
N ASN A 7 5.17 13.35 -26.12
CA ASN A 7 3.93 12.65 -26.42
C ASN A 7 3.26 12.07 -25.15
N PRO A 8 2.23 12.73 -24.60
CA PRO A 8 1.51 12.29 -23.41
C PRO A 8 0.88 10.90 -23.53
N SER A 9 0.54 10.46 -24.75
CA SER A 9 -0.10 9.16 -25.00
C SER A 9 0.76 7.92 -24.68
N GLN A 10 2.06 8.11 -24.42
CA GLN A 10 2.99 7.04 -24.03
C GLN A 10 3.36 7.06 -22.54
N MET A 11 2.85 8.01 -21.75
CA MET A 11 3.14 8.07 -20.32
C MET A 11 2.11 7.25 -19.53
N LYS A 12 2.59 6.30 -18.73
CA LYS A 12 1.78 5.56 -17.77
C LYS A 12 1.89 6.23 -16.40
N LEU A 13 0.76 6.58 -15.79
CA LEU A 13 0.74 7.02 -14.39
C LEU A 13 1.24 5.89 -13.50
N VAL A 14 2.35 6.14 -12.79
CA VAL A 14 2.98 5.15 -11.89
C VAL A 14 2.74 5.43 -10.41
N ALA A 15 2.49 6.69 -10.04
CA ALA A 15 2.20 7.09 -8.68
C ALA A 15 1.43 8.42 -8.66
N LYS A 16 0.60 8.64 -7.63
CA LYS A 16 0.07 9.96 -7.26
C LYS A 16 0.74 10.39 -5.95
N MET A 17 1.10 11.67 -5.88
CA MET A 17 1.76 12.26 -4.73
C MET A 17 0.83 13.29 -4.10
N LYS A 18 0.97 13.50 -2.79
CA LYS A 18 0.22 14.49 -2.02
C LYS A 18 1.16 15.52 -1.37
N GLU A 19 0.58 16.53 -0.76
CA GLU A 19 1.31 17.50 0.05
C GLU A 19 2.19 16.79 1.10
N GLY A 20 3.43 17.24 1.22
CA GLY A 20 4.45 16.66 2.11
C GLY A 20 5.27 15.53 1.51
N ASP A 21 4.88 14.96 0.36
CA ASP A 21 5.68 13.95 -0.32
C ASP A 21 6.91 14.58 -1.01
N ALA A 22 8.03 13.85 -1.04
CA ALA A 22 9.26 14.24 -1.72
C ALA A 22 9.53 13.35 -2.94
N PHE A 23 10.21 13.89 -3.97
CA PHE A 23 10.63 13.14 -5.15
C PHE A 23 12.00 13.59 -5.66
N GLY A 24 12.65 12.72 -6.43
CA GLY A 24 13.93 12.99 -7.12
C GLY A 24 15.17 12.49 -6.37
N GLU A 25 14.98 11.96 -5.16
CA GLU A 25 15.97 11.32 -4.32
C GLU A 25 16.62 10.11 -4.99
N MET A 26 15.86 9.34 -5.77
CA MET A 26 16.40 8.20 -6.53
C MET A 26 17.54 8.60 -7.48
N ALA A 27 17.43 9.78 -8.12
CA ALA A 27 18.46 10.27 -9.02
C ALA A 27 19.72 10.71 -8.25
N LEU A 28 19.58 11.09 -6.99
CA LEU A 28 20.67 11.46 -6.11
C LEU A 28 21.41 10.22 -5.56
N GLN A 29 20.70 9.12 -5.33
CA GLN A 29 21.28 7.87 -4.82
C GLN A 29 22.02 7.06 -5.89
N THR A 30 21.51 7.01 -7.12
CA THR A 30 22.10 6.18 -8.19
C THR A 30 22.96 6.97 -9.18
N ASP A 31 23.25 8.24 -8.88
CA ASP A 31 23.89 9.22 -9.77
C ASP A 31 23.33 9.20 -11.22
N GLY A 32 22.05 8.90 -11.33
CA GLY A 32 21.38 8.52 -12.57
C GLY A 32 20.50 9.63 -13.13
N LYS A 33 19.98 9.41 -14.34
CA LYS A 33 18.92 10.26 -14.91
C LYS A 33 17.60 10.04 -14.15
N ARG A 34 16.74 11.07 -14.13
CA ARG A 34 15.37 10.95 -13.61
C ARG A 34 14.65 9.80 -14.30
N LYS A 35 14.11 8.86 -13.52
CA LYS A 35 13.41 7.66 -14.02
C LYS A 35 11.92 7.87 -14.27
N ALA A 36 11.36 8.96 -13.76
CA ALA A 36 9.97 9.35 -13.93
C ALA A 36 9.84 10.86 -14.15
N THR A 37 8.78 11.24 -14.86
CA THR A 37 8.37 12.64 -15.02
C THR A 37 7.33 12.97 -13.95
N ILE A 38 7.45 14.15 -13.33
CA ILE A 38 6.44 14.68 -12.41
C ILE A 38 5.67 15.77 -13.13
N HIS A 39 4.34 15.70 -13.02
CA HIS A 39 3.41 16.71 -13.51
C HIS A 39 2.58 17.20 -12.33
N ALA A 40 2.55 18.52 -12.14
CA ALA A 40 1.70 19.12 -11.12
C ALA A 40 0.25 19.13 -11.65
N ASP A 41 -0.67 18.55 -10.90
CA ASP A 41 -2.10 18.51 -11.24
C ASP A 41 -2.80 19.85 -10.91
N THR A 42 -2.20 20.62 -10.00
CA THR A 42 -2.64 21.94 -9.53
C THR A 42 -1.43 22.84 -9.30
N ASP A 43 -1.65 24.13 -9.04
CA ASP A 43 -0.56 25.03 -8.65
C ASP A 43 0.10 24.56 -7.34
N CYS A 44 1.42 24.37 -7.39
CA CYS A 44 2.20 23.78 -6.30
C CYS A 44 3.41 24.65 -5.96
N GLN A 45 3.78 24.67 -4.68
CA GLN A 45 5.04 25.23 -4.20
C GLN A 45 5.94 24.09 -3.71
N PHE A 46 7.24 24.21 -3.96
CA PHE A 46 8.22 23.18 -3.61
C PHE A 46 9.38 23.78 -2.83
N ALA A 47 9.75 23.13 -1.74
CA ALA A 47 11.08 23.26 -1.18
C ALA A 47 12.04 22.40 -2.01
N THR A 48 13.20 22.94 -2.35
CA THR A 48 14.23 22.24 -3.11
C THR A 48 15.47 22.03 -2.26
N LEU A 49 16.07 20.85 -2.37
CA LEU A 49 17.34 20.52 -1.74
C LEU A 49 18.37 20.22 -2.83
N GLU A 50 19.56 20.82 -2.70
CA GLU A 50 20.65 20.56 -3.64
C GLU A 50 21.30 19.20 -3.37
N ARG A 51 22.04 18.70 -4.37
CA ARG A 51 22.64 17.37 -4.31
C ARG A 51 23.61 17.22 -3.14
N ASP A 52 24.45 18.22 -2.91
CA ASP A 52 25.51 18.15 -1.91
C ASP A 52 24.93 18.29 -0.49
N ASP A 53 23.87 19.09 -0.33
CA ASP A 53 23.10 19.16 0.91
C ASP A 53 22.37 17.85 1.20
N TYR A 54 21.74 17.24 0.17
CA TYR A 54 21.12 15.93 0.32
C TYR A 54 22.13 14.86 0.75
N LYS A 55 23.31 14.84 0.12
CA LYS A 55 24.38 13.89 0.44
C LYS A 55 24.85 14.05 1.88
N SER A 56 25.07 15.28 2.33
CA SER A 56 25.61 15.57 3.67
C SER A 56 24.60 15.38 4.80
N VAL A 57 23.30 15.55 4.55
CA VAL A 57 22.29 15.58 5.63
C VAL A 57 21.31 14.41 5.59
N LEU A 58 20.81 14.00 4.41
CA LEU A 58 19.66 13.08 4.31
C LEU A 58 19.99 11.71 3.73
N SER A 59 21.07 11.58 2.96
CA SER A 59 21.33 10.38 2.15
C SER A 59 21.46 9.11 2.99
N GLU A 60 22.15 9.17 4.12
CA GLU A 60 22.33 8.02 5.02
C GLU A 60 21.00 7.62 5.67
N PHE A 61 20.23 8.60 6.15
CA PHE A 61 18.91 8.36 6.73
C PHE A 61 17.99 7.67 5.73
N MET A 62 17.88 8.20 4.51
CA MET A 62 17.04 7.64 3.45
C MET A 62 17.48 6.24 3.05
N THR A 63 18.79 6.00 2.97
CA THR A 63 19.35 4.67 2.68
C THR A 63 18.98 3.65 3.76
N ARG A 64 19.09 4.03 5.04
CA ARG A 64 18.69 3.18 6.17
C ARG A 64 17.19 2.88 6.14
N GLN A 65 16.34 3.87 5.87
CA GLN A 65 14.89 3.65 5.76
C GLN A 65 14.54 2.68 4.62
N HIS A 66 15.18 2.84 3.46
CA HIS A 66 14.99 1.94 2.32
C HIS A 66 15.43 0.51 2.64
N GLN A 67 16.61 0.32 3.24
CA GLN A 67 17.09 -0.99 3.67
C GLN A 67 16.14 -1.66 4.66
N ARG A 68 15.54 -0.90 5.59
CA ARG A 68 14.52 -1.42 6.52
C ARG A 68 13.26 -1.88 5.79
N LYS A 69 12.81 -1.17 4.75
CA LYS A 69 11.69 -1.62 3.91
C LYS A 69 12.01 -2.92 3.19
N VAL A 70 13.18 -3.00 2.53
CA VAL A 70 13.61 -4.22 1.84
C VAL A 70 13.71 -5.40 2.79
N ALA A 71 14.32 -5.21 3.97
CA ALA A 71 14.43 -6.25 4.98
C ALA A 71 13.06 -6.74 5.47
N PHE A 72 12.12 -5.83 5.72
CA PHE A 72 10.74 -6.20 6.07
C PHE A 72 10.06 -6.99 4.95
N LEU A 73 10.13 -6.52 3.70
CA LEU A 73 9.50 -7.20 2.56
C LEU A 73 10.07 -8.59 2.35
N ALA A 74 11.38 -8.79 2.56
CA ALA A 74 12.02 -10.10 2.47
C ALA A 74 11.51 -11.11 3.51
N LEU A 75 10.95 -10.65 4.64
CA LEU A 75 10.38 -11.50 5.68
C LEU A 75 8.92 -11.89 5.39
N VAL A 76 8.22 -11.20 4.49
CA VAL A 76 6.83 -11.49 4.19
C VAL A 76 6.76 -12.73 3.29
N PRO A 77 6.08 -13.83 3.69
CA PRO A 77 6.06 -15.08 2.93
C PRO A 77 5.56 -14.94 1.48
N LEU A 78 4.67 -13.96 1.24
CA LEU A 78 4.17 -13.62 -0.09
C LEU A 78 5.28 -13.29 -1.11
N PHE A 79 6.43 -12.82 -0.62
CA PHE A 79 7.57 -12.40 -1.46
C PHE A 79 8.79 -13.33 -1.32
N ALA A 80 8.65 -14.52 -0.75
CA ALA A 80 9.77 -15.42 -0.47
C ALA A 80 10.61 -15.78 -1.71
N GLU A 81 9.98 -15.85 -2.89
CA GLU A 81 10.65 -16.18 -4.16
C GLU A 81 11.10 -14.94 -4.96
N TRP A 82 10.92 -13.73 -4.42
CA TRP A 82 11.22 -12.51 -5.15
C TRP A 82 12.72 -12.20 -5.14
N SER A 83 13.25 -11.82 -6.30
CA SER A 83 14.64 -11.38 -6.41
C SER A 83 14.91 -10.09 -5.60
N PRO A 84 16.15 -9.84 -5.14
CA PRO A 84 16.52 -8.61 -4.46
C PRO A 84 16.13 -7.35 -5.26
N THR A 85 16.27 -7.38 -6.59
CA THR A 85 15.89 -6.28 -7.48
C THR A 85 14.37 -6.02 -7.48
N SER A 86 13.56 -7.07 -7.41
CA SER A 86 12.10 -6.94 -7.32
C SER A 86 11.67 -6.34 -5.98
N LEU A 87 12.32 -6.78 -4.90
CA LEU A 87 12.08 -6.24 -3.55
C LEU A 87 12.52 -4.78 -3.45
N ASP A 88 13.66 -4.41 -4.05
CA ASP A 88 14.14 -3.04 -4.12
C ASP A 88 13.13 -2.12 -4.85
N ARG A 89 12.60 -2.58 -5.99
CA ARG A 89 11.55 -1.85 -6.73
C ARG A 89 10.29 -1.67 -5.89
N LEU A 90 9.85 -2.70 -5.18
CA LEU A 90 8.67 -2.62 -4.32
C LEU A 90 8.91 -1.70 -3.11
N ALA A 91 10.09 -1.76 -2.49
CA ALA A 91 10.47 -0.88 -1.39
C ALA A 91 10.45 0.62 -1.76
N ASN A 92 10.79 0.93 -3.03
CA ASN A 92 10.69 2.28 -3.58
C ASN A 92 9.22 2.70 -3.85
N ALA A 93 8.31 1.76 -4.12
CA ALA A 93 6.92 2.04 -4.44
C ALA A 93 5.99 2.05 -3.21
N ILE A 94 6.38 1.39 -2.12
CA ILE A 94 5.59 1.30 -0.88
C ILE A 94 5.86 2.48 0.05
N TYR A 95 4.81 2.95 0.72
CA TYR A 95 4.88 3.98 1.75
C TYR A 95 4.38 3.45 3.10
N THR A 96 4.81 4.06 4.19
CA THR A 96 4.35 3.70 5.53
C THR A 96 3.14 4.55 5.91
N ARG A 97 2.07 3.90 6.38
CA ARG A 97 0.87 4.56 6.92
C ARG A 97 0.79 4.28 8.41
N GLU A 98 0.82 5.32 9.23
CA GLU A 98 0.53 5.21 10.66
C GLU A 98 -0.99 5.19 10.88
N CYS A 99 -1.45 4.34 11.79
CA CYS A 99 -2.86 4.20 12.14
C CYS A 99 -3.02 4.29 13.65
N LYS A 100 -4.13 4.87 14.10
CA LYS A 100 -4.52 4.93 15.51
C LYS A 100 -5.61 3.90 15.80
N ARG A 101 -5.78 3.58 17.08
CA ARG A 101 -6.87 2.70 17.53
C ARG A 101 -8.21 3.29 17.09
N GLY A 102 -8.99 2.49 16.37
CA GLY A 102 -10.29 2.88 15.85
C GLY A 102 -10.28 3.31 14.37
N ASP A 103 -9.10 3.50 13.76
CA ASP A 103 -9.01 3.79 12.34
C ASP A 103 -9.55 2.61 11.51
N ILE A 104 -10.49 2.91 10.61
CA ILE A 104 -10.97 1.94 9.62
C ILE A 104 -10.07 2.05 8.40
N ILE A 105 -9.25 1.02 8.17
CA ILE A 105 -8.36 0.98 7.00
C ILE A 105 -9.15 0.69 5.71
N TYR A 106 -10.15 -0.18 5.81
CA TYR A 106 -10.94 -0.67 4.68
C TYR A 106 -12.32 -1.11 5.15
N SER A 107 -13.38 -0.75 4.42
CA SER A 107 -14.74 -1.20 4.70
C SER A 107 -15.22 -2.23 3.69
N GLN A 108 -16.04 -3.18 4.14
CA GLN A 108 -16.63 -4.19 3.27
C GLN A 108 -17.53 -3.52 2.21
N GLY A 109 -17.20 -3.75 0.94
CA GLY A 109 -17.92 -3.18 -0.20
C GLY A 109 -17.18 -2.03 -0.88
N ASP A 110 -16.10 -1.51 -0.27
CA ASP A 110 -15.26 -0.48 -0.88
C ASP A 110 -14.56 -1.03 -2.14
N HIS A 111 -14.31 -0.14 -3.11
CA HIS A 111 -13.49 -0.49 -4.26
C HIS A 111 -12.03 -0.65 -3.80
N PRO A 112 -11.39 -1.83 -3.99
CA PRO A 112 -10.03 -2.03 -3.52
C PRO A 112 -9.03 -1.26 -4.40
N SER A 113 -8.51 -0.15 -3.88
CA SER A 113 -7.50 0.67 -4.56
C SER A 113 -6.06 0.34 -4.16
N GLU A 114 -5.87 -0.30 -3.00
CA GLU A 114 -4.56 -0.47 -2.36
C GLU A 114 -4.42 -1.82 -1.66
N ILE A 115 -3.18 -2.25 -1.46
CA ILE A 115 -2.82 -3.45 -0.69
C ILE A 115 -2.08 -3.00 0.57
N PHE A 116 -2.48 -3.53 1.72
CA PHE A 116 -1.87 -3.23 3.01
C PHE A 116 -1.04 -4.40 3.52
N LEU A 117 0.16 -4.09 4.03
CA LEU A 117 1.00 -5.02 4.76
C LEU A 117 1.12 -4.52 6.20
N VAL A 118 0.72 -5.35 7.17
CA VAL A 118 0.87 -5.01 8.58
C VAL A 118 2.33 -5.21 8.98
N LYS A 119 3.02 -4.10 9.25
CA LYS A 119 4.41 -4.12 9.71
C LYS A 119 4.48 -4.36 11.23
N GLU A 120 3.71 -3.59 11.99
CA GLU A 120 3.67 -3.59 13.44
C GLU A 120 2.24 -3.25 13.91
N GLY A 121 1.82 -3.84 15.04
CA GLY A 121 0.50 -3.60 15.66
C GLY A 121 -0.54 -4.68 15.37
N ASP A 122 -1.72 -4.52 15.97
CA ASP A 122 -2.83 -5.46 15.88
C ASP A 122 -3.98 -4.88 15.07
N PHE A 123 -4.48 -5.68 14.13
CA PHE A 123 -5.62 -5.31 13.29
C PHE A 123 -6.74 -6.32 13.41
N GLN A 124 -7.96 -5.82 13.54
CA GLN A 124 -9.15 -6.66 13.57
C GLN A 124 -9.86 -6.64 12.22
N MET A 125 -9.97 -7.80 11.59
CA MET A 125 -10.82 -7.98 10.42
C MET A 125 -12.22 -8.45 10.85
N ARG A 126 -13.26 -7.80 10.33
CA ARG A 126 -14.67 -8.17 10.55
C ARG A 126 -15.36 -8.29 9.21
N LYS A 127 -16.22 -9.30 9.05
CA LYS A 127 -17.08 -9.47 7.87
C LYS A 127 -18.52 -9.59 8.33
N SER A 128 -19.39 -8.71 7.83
CA SER A 128 -20.82 -8.85 8.06
C SER A 128 -21.35 -10.00 7.22
N VAL A 129 -21.94 -10.99 7.86
CA VAL A 129 -22.59 -12.12 7.20
C VAL A 129 -24.09 -11.94 7.35
N SER A 130 -24.78 -11.71 6.24
CA SER A 130 -26.23 -11.76 6.19
C SER A 130 -26.68 -13.21 6.44
N ARG A 131 -27.07 -13.51 7.67
CA ARG A 131 -27.77 -14.75 8.00
C ARG A 131 -29.09 -14.77 7.24
N LYS A 132 -29.20 -15.59 6.20
CA LYS A 132 -30.51 -16.15 5.85
C LYS A 132 -30.92 -17.06 7.01
N ARG A 133 -31.98 -16.73 7.73
CA ARG A 133 -32.57 -17.62 8.73
C ARG A 133 -34.11 -17.50 8.73
N PRO A 134 -34.87 -18.55 9.11
CA PRO A 134 -34.40 -19.84 9.65
C PRO A 134 -35.03 -21.09 9.00
N LEU A 135 -34.26 -22.19 8.95
CA LEU A 135 -34.80 -23.54 8.78
C LEU A 135 -35.35 -24.08 10.11
N ASP A 136 -36.25 -23.33 10.75
CA ASP A 136 -36.97 -23.81 11.96
C ASP A 136 -38.23 -24.63 11.57
N ARG A 137 -38.65 -24.62 10.30
CA ARG A 137 -39.86 -25.34 9.85
C ARG A 137 -39.72 -26.87 9.70
N GLN A 138 -38.52 -27.44 9.78
CA GLN A 138 -38.34 -28.90 9.64
C GLN A 138 -38.25 -29.64 10.99
N LEU A 139 -37.99 -28.94 12.10
CA LEU A 139 -37.97 -29.55 13.44
C LEU A 139 -39.37 -29.72 14.07
N GLU A 140 -40.36 -28.90 13.67
CA GLU A 140 -41.75 -29.03 14.14
C GLU A 140 -42.51 -30.18 13.44
N SER A 141 -42.16 -30.53 12.20
CA SER A 141 -42.75 -31.68 11.51
C SER A 141 -42.22 -33.03 12.01
N MET A 142 -41.01 -33.08 12.57
CA MET A 142 -40.46 -34.31 13.17
C MET A 142 -41.00 -34.56 14.58
N ARG A 143 -41.32 -33.51 15.35
CA ARG A 143 -41.94 -33.65 16.69
C ARG A 143 -43.39 -34.13 16.68
N ARG A 144 -44.11 -33.99 15.55
CA ARG A 144 -45.51 -34.43 15.43
C ARG A 144 -45.67 -35.93 15.17
N VAL A 145 -44.60 -36.63 14.79
CA VAL A 145 -44.64 -38.06 14.45
C VAL A 145 -44.31 -38.95 15.66
N GLU A 146 -43.59 -38.44 16.67
CA GLU A 146 -43.20 -39.22 17.86
C GLU A 146 -44.27 -39.30 18.97
N MET A 147 -45.48 -38.73 18.79
CA MET A 147 -46.59 -38.83 19.76
C MET A 147 -47.76 -39.72 19.29
N LYS A 148 -47.49 -40.74 18.48
CA LYS A 148 -48.46 -41.82 18.24
C LYS A 148 -47.80 -43.19 18.44
N THR A 149 -47.99 -43.73 19.63
CA THR A 149 -47.93 -45.16 19.94
C THR A 149 -49.29 -45.57 20.53
N PRO A 150 -49.67 -46.85 20.40
CA PRO A 150 -51.05 -47.33 20.20
C PRO A 150 -52.02 -47.12 21.36
#